data_AF-A0A5N4AKW2-F1
#
_entry.id   AF-A0A5N4AKW2-F1
#
_cell.length_a   1.000
_cell.length_b   1.000
_cell.length_c   1.000
_cell.angle_alpha   90.00
_cell.angle_beta   90.00
_cell.angle_gamma   90.00
#
_symmetry.space_group_name_H-M   'P 1'
#
loop_
_entity.id
_entity.type
_entity.pdbx_description
1 polymer ?
#
loop_
_entity_poly.entity_id
_entity_poly.type
_entity_poly.pdbx_seq_one_letter_code
_entity_poly.pdbx_strand_id
1 'polypeptide(L)'
;MISDNKMWKTLLLLLVVTRLSEFLQFAPQDISKELQKWREQIVKISNTPPSNRTETLNKHLDGCLKTFCDTIKGIGLDPILLPRYNSTFINNTVYGVIELTEAKLRGLSSLVRNEYVIVKFGYPLIKIHVPLRFNKISYEANYYAELLGYSTESLLVAEVNSFSFCFDVIINVRTVSILREQFKISTLGKVALSLGGRVSGIIADILLSVIQPAIEPMIRSAICQEINNMLDFVVDLIGFAEANPDISKMNVHEMRAKDIVDSVRSGDVAQQVQVASKFLDQKIDLIRNGINTVHLDPLFIHPKANPDARVKLSNSVLMGLTSLARMSDVIIQYQRPTLRIGIPVGFKNLSFNTDYEFMMLGTVSAGNMDAYVRGCIFQLDLQINTAFVRLKVDNFRILSLGQLSVWLGGSAVGITTSFLVKTLQPFWEPVVYLTVEQVVFDQLQQAVVSFNNVTCVILDNCHVQVRDVY
;
A
#
# COMPACT_ATOMS: atom_id res chain seq x y z
N MET A 1 -26.93 -33.98 17.04
CA MET A 1 -27.68 -32.71 16.95
C MET A 1 -26.80 -31.61 17.54
N ILE A 2 -25.92 -31.02 16.74
CA ILE A 2 -25.02 -29.94 17.14
C ILE A 2 -25.59 -28.67 16.52
N SER A 3 -25.96 -27.72 17.35
CA SER A 3 -26.71 -26.50 17.05
C SER A 3 -26.43 -25.87 15.68
N ASP A 4 -27.49 -25.83 14.85
CA ASP A 4 -27.70 -25.06 13.62
C ASP A 4 -27.56 -23.54 13.80
N ASN A 5 -26.50 -23.04 14.44
CA ASN A 5 -26.23 -21.59 14.48
C ASN A 5 -24.76 -21.26 14.13
N LYS A 6 -23.86 -22.21 14.31
CA LYS A 6 -22.41 -22.00 14.23
C LYS A 6 -21.81 -22.28 12.84
N MET A 7 -22.28 -23.32 12.17
CA MET A 7 -21.94 -23.62 10.77
C MET A 7 -22.40 -22.50 9.83
N TRP A 8 -23.56 -21.91 10.13
CA TRP A 8 -24.18 -20.83 9.35
C TRP A 8 -23.33 -19.57 9.33
N LYS A 9 -22.87 -19.13 10.51
CA LYS A 9 -22.06 -17.92 10.61
C LYS A 9 -20.66 -18.09 10.00
N THR A 10 -20.15 -19.33 9.94
CA THR A 10 -18.88 -19.67 9.31
C THR A 10 -18.97 -19.61 7.77
N LEU A 11 -20.06 -20.10 7.18
CA LEU A 11 -20.30 -19.88 5.76
C LEU A 11 -20.54 -18.39 5.45
N LEU A 12 -21.19 -17.65 6.37
CA LEU A 12 -21.48 -16.22 6.26
C LEU A 12 -20.19 -15.38 6.19
N LEU A 13 -19.17 -15.75 6.96
CA LEU A 13 -17.82 -15.17 6.89
C LEU A 13 -17.16 -15.42 5.53
N LEU A 14 -17.19 -16.66 5.03
CA LEU A 14 -16.63 -17.00 3.71
C LEU A 14 -17.34 -16.22 2.58
N LEU A 15 -18.61 -15.97 2.80
CA LEU A 15 -19.50 -15.25 1.92
C LEU A 15 -19.22 -13.73 1.94
N VAL A 16 -19.06 -13.13 3.12
CA VAL A 16 -18.65 -11.73 3.28
C VAL A 16 -17.26 -11.49 2.68
N VAL A 17 -16.32 -12.42 2.89
CA VAL A 17 -14.98 -12.36 2.28
C VAL A 17 -15.01 -12.53 0.76
N THR A 18 -16.00 -13.26 0.22
CA THR A 18 -16.11 -13.46 -1.23
C THR A 18 -16.90 -12.36 -1.95
N ARG A 19 -17.89 -11.70 -1.34
CA ARG A 19 -18.57 -10.51 -1.91
C ARG A 19 -18.22 -9.20 -1.24
N LEU A 20 -16.94 -9.04 -0.97
CA LEU A 20 -16.24 -7.76 -0.83
C LEU A 20 -16.93 -6.62 -1.59
N SER A 21 -17.17 -6.81 -2.89
CA SER A 21 -17.80 -5.86 -3.80
C SER A 21 -19.26 -5.51 -3.56
N GLU A 22 -20.06 -6.43 -3.04
CA GLU A 22 -21.46 -6.15 -2.75
C GLU A 22 -21.56 -5.28 -1.50
N PHE A 23 -20.70 -5.50 -0.51
CA PHE A 23 -20.55 -4.59 0.62
C PHE A 23 -20.05 -3.19 0.20
N LEU A 24 -19.28 -3.09 -0.87
CA LEU A 24 -18.85 -1.80 -1.43
C LEU A 24 -20.00 -1.01 -2.09
N GLN A 25 -21.18 -1.60 -2.32
CA GLN A 25 -22.30 -1.02 -3.09
C GLN A 25 -23.63 -0.84 -2.31
N PHE A 26 -23.74 -1.27 -1.04
CA PHE A 26 -24.99 -1.20 -0.26
C PHE A 26 -24.97 -0.18 0.90
N ALA A 27 -26.05 0.61 1.02
CA ALA A 27 -26.35 1.39 2.22
C ALA A 27 -26.37 0.52 3.49
N PRO A 28 -25.98 1.01 4.67
CA PRO A 28 -26.00 0.22 5.92
C PRO A 28 -27.35 -0.44 6.25
N GLN A 29 -28.45 0.16 5.79
CA GLN A 29 -29.80 -0.37 5.94
C GLN A 29 -30.05 -1.58 5.01
N ASP A 30 -29.43 -1.59 3.83
CA ASP A 30 -29.46 -2.67 2.85
C ASP A 30 -28.44 -3.78 3.19
N ILE A 31 -27.36 -3.45 3.90
CA ILE A 31 -26.43 -4.44 4.47
C ILE A 31 -27.18 -5.42 5.39
N SER A 32 -28.14 -4.96 6.18
CA SER A 32 -28.92 -5.84 7.06
C SER A 32 -29.82 -6.81 6.28
N LYS A 33 -30.46 -6.31 5.22
CA LYS A 33 -31.30 -7.12 4.32
C LYS A 33 -30.48 -8.08 3.48
N GLU A 34 -29.30 -7.67 3.02
CA GLU A 34 -28.40 -8.58 2.35
C GLU A 34 -27.86 -9.61 3.33
N LEU A 35 -27.33 -9.23 4.49
CA LEU A 35 -26.97 -10.19 5.54
C LEU A 35 -28.10 -11.19 5.84
N GLN A 36 -29.37 -10.77 5.80
CA GLN A 36 -30.55 -11.64 5.93
C GLN A 36 -30.72 -12.59 4.72
N LYS A 37 -30.74 -12.09 3.48
CA LYS A 37 -30.78 -12.92 2.26
C LYS A 37 -29.63 -13.92 2.21
N TRP A 38 -28.48 -13.52 2.72
CA TRP A 38 -27.30 -14.35 2.79
C TRP A 38 -27.43 -15.43 3.85
N ARG A 39 -27.97 -15.12 5.04
CA ARG A 39 -28.36 -16.15 6.02
C ARG A 39 -29.27 -17.19 5.36
N GLU A 40 -30.26 -16.75 4.59
CA GLU A 40 -31.18 -17.65 3.87
C GLU A 40 -30.49 -18.49 2.79
N GLN A 41 -29.58 -17.91 2.00
CA GLN A 41 -28.80 -18.64 1.00
C GLN A 41 -27.87 -19.68 1.64
N ILE A 42 -27.27 -19.34 2.78
CA ILE A 42 -26.47 -20.30 3.51
C ILE A 42 -27.38 -21.43 3.95
N VAL A 43 -28.53 -21.11 4.58
CA VAL A 43 -29.59 -22.05 4.96
C VAL A 43 -29.88 -23.06 3.87
N LYS A 44 -30.03 -22.57 2.65
CA LYS A 44 -30.20 -23.40 1.46
C LYS A 44 -28.99 -24.30 1.17
N ILE A 45 -27.76 -23.78 1.22
CA ILE A 45 -26.52 -24.54 0.95
C ILE A 45 -26.31 -25.68 1.96
N SER A 46 -26.50 -25.46 3.26
CA SER A 46 -26.24 -26.56 4.21
C SER A 46 -27.33 -27.64 4.18
N ASN A 47 -28.57 -27.26 3.84
CA ASN A 47 -29.65 -28.22 3.57
C ASN A 47 -29.49 -28.94 2.23
N THR A 48 -28.54 -28.51 1.39
CA THR A 48 -28.20 -29.19 0.14
C THR A 48 -27.44 -30.50 0.46
N PRO A 49 -27.75 -31.62 -0.24
CA PRO A 49 -27.06 -32.90 -0.04
C PRO A 49 -25.53 -32.73 -0.15
N PRO A 50 -24.72 -33.47 0.63
CA PRO A 50 -23.27 -33.33 0.64
C PRO A 50 -22.61 -33.38 -0.75
N SER A 51 -23.16 -34.19 -1.65
CA SER A 51 -22.72 -34.31 -3.06
C SER A 51 -22.86 -33.01 -3.86
N ASN A 52 -23.82 -32.14 -3.49
CA ASN A 52 -24.19 -30.94 -4.23
C ASN A 52 -23.73 -29.63 -3.52
N ARG A 53 -23.16 -29.74 -2.31
CA ARG A 53 -22.68 -28.59 -1.53
C ARG A 53 -21.51 -27.88 -2.21
N THR A 54 -20.55 -28.65 -2.72
CA THR A 54 -19.39 -28.10 -3.43
C THR A 54 -19.84 -27.35 -4.68
N GLU A 55 -20.71 -27.93 -5.51
CA GLU A 55 -21.25 -27.26 -6.69
C GLU A 55 -21.96 -25.94 -6.36
N THR A 56 -22.82 -25.95 -5.33
CA THR A 56 -23.53 -24.74 -4.91
C THR A 56 -22.58 -23.66 -4.40
N LEU A 57 -21.56 -24.05 -3.62
CA LEU A 57 -20.53 -23.14 -3.13
C LEU A 57 -19.71 -22.51 -4.26
N ASN A 58 -19.34 -23.32 -5.26
CA ASN A 58 -18.61 -22.85 -6.43
C ASN A 58 -19.44 -21.88 -7.28
N LYS A 59 -20.70 -22.22 -7.57
CA LYS A 59 -21.61 -21.32 -8.29
C LYS A 59 -21.80 -20.00 -7.56
N HIS A 60 -21.89 -20.05 -6.24
CA HIS A 60 -22.01 -18.85 -5.44
C HIS A 60 -20.72 -18.01 -5.53
N LEU A 61 -19.56 -18.61 -5.28
CA LEU A 61 -18.25 -17.96 -5.38
C LEU A 61 -18.03 -17.33 -6.77
N ASP A 62 -18.40 -18.03 -7.84
CA ASP A 62 -18.28 -17.51 -9.20
C ASP A 62 -19.14 -16.24 -9.39
N GLY A 63 -20.33 -16.19 -8.78
CA GLY A 63 -21.15 -14.98 -8.71
C GLY A 63 -20.48 -13.85 -7.93
N CYS A 64 -19.84 -14.18 -6.81
CA CYS A 64 -19.09 -13.22 -6.00
C CYS A 64 -17.92 -12.59 -6.77
N LEU A 65 -17.10 -13.43 -7.40
CA LEU A 65 -15.96 -13.02 -8.20
C LEU A 65 -16.39 -12.13 -9.35
N LYS A 66 -17.54 -12.41 -9.97
CA LYS A 66 -18.11 -11.56 -11.01
C LYS A 66 -18.42 -10.16 -10.48
N THR A 67 -19.19 -10.04 -9.39
CA THR A 67 -19.50 -8.73 -8.79
C THR A 67 -18.23 -7.99 -8.35
N PHE A 68 -17.23 -8.73 -7.87
CA PHE A 68 -15.92 -8.20 -7.51
C PHE A 68 -15.18 -7.57 -8.69
N CYS A 69 -15.07 -8.31 -9.78
CA CYS A 69 -14.47 -7.82 -11.02
C CYS A 69 -15.21 -6.61 -11.60
N ASP A 70 -16.56 -6.60 -11.53
CA ASP A 70 -17.37 -5.47 -11.98
C ASP A 70 -17.13 -4.22 -11.12
N THR A 71 -16.92 -4.41 -9.81
CA THR A 71 -16.62 -3.31 -8.89
C THR A 71 -15.24 -2.73 -9.11
N ILE A 72 -14.19 -3.57 -9.23
CA ILE A 72 -12.83 -3.14 -9.56
C ILE A 72 -12.82 -2.23 -10.80
N LYS A 73 -13.58 -2.63 -11.83
CA LYS A 73 -13.75 -1.81 -13.04
C LYS A 73 -14.47 -0.49 -12.75
N GLY A 74 -15.57 -0.54 -11.99
CA GLY A 74 -16.37 0.64 -11.65
C GLY A 74 -15.60 1.71 -10.86
N ILE A 75 -14.75 1.29 -9.92
CA ILE A 75 -13.95 2.21 -9.09
C ILE A 75 -12.60 2.60 -9.71
N GLY A 76 -12.28 2.07 -10.90
CA GLY A 76 -11.04 2.40 -11.61
C GLY A 76 -9.77 1.77 -11.03
N LEU A 77 -9.87 0.63 -10.33
CA LEU A 77 -8.72 -0.16 -9.88
C LEU A 77 -8.20 -1.13 -10.96
N ASP A 78 -8.60 -0.96 -12.21
CA ASP A 78 -8.05 -1.67 -13.35
C ASP A 78 -8.12 -0.72 -14.56
N PRO A 79 -7.02 0.00 -14.89
CA PRO A 79 -5.64 -0.24 -14.45
C PRO A 79 -5.26 0.40 -13.10
N ILE A 80 -4.33 -0.24 -12.36
CA ILE A 80 -3.65 0.34 -11.19
C ILE A 80 -2.36 1.02 -11.62
N LEU A 81 -2.10 2.22 -11.10
CA LEU A 81 -0.85 2.93 -11.30
C LEU A 81 0.21 2.43 -10.31
N LEU A 82 1.40 2.13 -10.82
CA LEU A 82 2.54 1.66 -10.04
C LEU A 82 3.62 2.75 -9.93
N PRO A 83 4.41 2.76 -8.84
CA PRO A 83 5.45 3.75 -8.64
C PRO A 83 6.54 3.66 -9.70
N ARG A 84 7.25 4.77 -9.90
CA ARG A 84 8.40 4.86 -10.81
C ARG A 84 9.49 3.89 -10.35
N TYR A 85 10.09 3.19 -11.30
CA TYR A 85 11.24 2.32 -11.06
C TYR A 85 12.48 2.94 -11.67
N ASN A 86 13.60 2.93 -10.96
CA ASN A 86 14.90 3.31 -11.51
C ASN A 86 15.94 2.31 -11.00
N SER A 87 16.75 1.79 -11.91
CA SER A 87 17.81 0.85 -11.60
C SER A 87 19.03 1.12 -12.47
N THR A 88 20.20 0.99 -11.87
CA THR A 88 21.49 0.94 -12.56
C THR A 88 21.98 -0.49 -12.56
N PHE A 89 22.45 -1.00 -13.69
CA PHE A 89 22.89 -2.38 -13.81
C PHE A 89 24.26 -2.48 -14.48
N ILE A 90 24.94 -3.59 -14.17
CA ILE A 90 26.17 -4.01 -14.83
C ILE A 90 25.92 -5.43 -15.34
N ASN A 91 25.82 -5.60 -16.65
CA ASN A 91 25.74 -6.91 -17.27
C ASN A 91 27.08 -7.21 -17.96
N ASN A 92 27.85 -8.13 -17.38
CA ASN A 92 29.25 -8.39 -17.71
C ASN A 92 30.11 -7.11 -17.60
N THR A 93 30.41 -6.46 -18.73
CA THR A 93 31.21 -5.23 -18.81
C THR A 93 30.40 -4.00 -19.21
N VAL A 94 29.09 -4.15 -19.38
CA VAL A 94 28.23 -3.07 -19.87
C VAL A 94 27.47 -2.46 -18.70
N TYR A 95 27.77 -1.19 -18.42
CA TYR A 95 27.00 -0.35 -17.51
C TYR A 95 25.78 0.24 -18.24
N GLY A 96 24.64 0.23 -17.55
CA GLY A 96 23.43 0.87 -18.04
C GLY A 96 22.54 1.38 -16.93
N VAL A 97 21.66 2.29 -17.31
CA VAL A 97 20.59 2.83 -16.47
C VAL A 97 19.27 2.48 -17.13
N ILE A 98 18.30 2.06 -16.33
CA ILE A 98 16.94 1.85 -16.78
C ILE A 98 15.96 2.53 -15.83
N GLU A 99 14.97 3.15 -16.42
CA GLU A 99 13.89 3.80 -15.71
C GLU A 99 12.55 3.39 -16.30
N LEU A 100 11.60 3.01 -15.45
CA LEU A 100 10.21 2.73 -15.83
C LEU A 100 9.31 3.81 -15.23
N THR A 101 8.55 4.47 -16.09
CA THR A 101 7.61 5.54 -15.74
C THR A 101 6.20 5.19 -16.20
N GLU A 102 5.22 5.84 -15.56
CA GLU A 102 3.80 5.65 -15.87
C GLU A 102 3.37 4.17 -15.87
N ALA A 103 3.92 3.37 -14.96
CA ALA A 103 3.66 1.95 -14.90
C ALA A 103 2.19 1.68 -14.55
N LYS A 104 1.57 0.76 -15.27
CA LYS A 104 0.15 0.38 -15.16
C LYS A 104 0.04 -1.13 -15.07
N LEU A 105 -0.65 -1.63 -14.05
CA LEU A 105 -1.04 -3.03 -13.94
C LEU A 105 -2.50 -3.18 -14.35
N ARG A 106 -2.78 -4.02 -15.34
CA ARG A 106 -4.13 -4.31 -15.82
C ARG A 106 -4.51 -5.77 -15.62
N GLY A 107 -5.80 -6.03 -15.67
CA GLY A 107 -6.35 -7.38 -15.71
C GLY A 107 -6.67 -7.97 -14.33
N LEU A 108 -6.65 -7.14 -13.29
CA LEU A 108 -7.15 -7.54 -11.97
C LEU A 108 -8.64 -7.90 -12.00
N SER A 109 -9.39 -7.26 -12.89
CA SER A 109 -10.81 -7.59 -13.13
C SER A 109 -11.01 -8.87 -13.97
N SER A 110 -9.93 -9.60 -14.27
CA SER A 110 -9.99 -10.91 -14.94
C SER A 110 -9.92 -12.09 -13.97
N LEU A 111 -10.08 -11.82 -12.67
CA LEU A 111 -10.05 -12.82 -11.62
C LEU A 111 -11.18 -13.84 -11.79
N VAL A 112 -10.81 -15.12 -11.82
CA VAL A 112 -11.73 -16.24 -11.88
C VAL A 112 -11.27 -17.35 -10.95
N ARG A 113 -12.18 -18.27 -10.66
CA ARG A 113 -11.85 -19.50 -9.96
C ARG A 113 -11.01 -20.43 -10.85
N ASN A 114 -9.94 -21.00 -10.30
CA ASN A 114 -9.07 -21.93 -11.02
C ASN A 114 -9.58 -23.38 -10.93
N GLU A 115 -10.00 -23.81 -9.75
CA GLU A 115 -10.45 -25.17 -9.46
C GLU A 115 -11.64 -25.17 -8.49
N TYR A 116 -12.17 -26.34 -8.12
CA TYR A 116 -13.23 -26.40 -7.12
C TYR A 116 -12.73 -25.97 -5.73
N VAL A 117 -13.57 -25.23 -5.01
CA VAL A 117 -13.31 -24.89 -3.60
C VAL A 117 -13.21 -26.17 -2.76
N ILE A 118 -12.16 -26.28 -1.96
CA ILE A 118 -11.96 -27.41 -1.06
C ILE A 118 -12.33 -26.98 0.36
N VAL A 119 -13.35 -27.63 0.93
CA VAL A 119 -13.79 -27.38 2.31
C VAL A 119 -13.46 -28.59 3.16
N LYS A 120 -12.62 -28.40 4.20
CA LYS A 120 -12.30 -29.42 5.20
C LYS A 120 -12.98 -29.06 6.51
N PHE A 121 -13.93 -29.88 6.92
CA PHE A 121 -14.60 -29.75 8.21
C PHE A 121 -13.80 -30.49 9.29
N GLY A 122 -13.38 -29.78 10.33
CA GLY A 122 -12.70 -30.37 11.47
C GLY A 122 -13.02 -29.61 12.74
N TYR A 123 -14.10 -29.99 13.44
CA TYR A 123 -14.59 -29.24 14.60
C TYR A 123 -13.49 -29.00 15.66
N PRO A 124 -13.34 -27.75 16.17
CA PRO A 124 -14.19 -26.58 15.96
C PRO A 124 -13.83 -25.73 14.73
N LEU A 125 -12.95 -26.19 13.84
CA LEU A 125 -12.43 -25.44 12.71
C LEU A 125 -13.06 -25.87 11.37
N ILE A 126 -13.23 -24.92 10.47
CA ILE A 126 -13.49 -25.18 9.06
C ILE A 126 -12.34 -24.53 8.29
N LYS A 127 -11.67 -25.32 7.43
CA LYS A 127 -10.63 -24.83 6.53
C LYS A 127 -11.16 -24.78 5.12
N ILE A 128 -11.01 -23.64 4.48
CA ILE A 128 -11.56 -23.41 3.14
C ILE A 128 -10.42 -22.92 2.27
N HIS A 129 -10.16 -23.69 1.21
CA HIS A 129 -9.13 -23.40 0.24
C HIS A 129 -9.80 -22.97 -1.05
N VAL A 130 -9.55 -21.72 -1.46
CA VAL A 130 -10.14 -21.10 -2.64
C VAL A 130 -9.04 -20.89 -3.68
N PRO A 131 -8.92 -21.77 -4.69
CA PRO A 131 -7.95 -21.62 -5.76
C PRO A 131 -8.45 -20.64 -6.81
N LEU A 132 -7.69 -19.57 -7.03
CA LEU A 132 -8.02 -18.46 -7.90
C LEU A 132 -6.92 -18.24 -8.96
N ARG A 133 -7.30 -17.62 -10.08
CA ARG A 133 -6.36 -17.20 -11.12
C ARG A 133 -6.83 -15.93 -11.80
N PHE A 134 -5.89 -15.16 -12.33
CA PHE A 134 -6.20 -14.12 -13.30
C PHE A 134 -6.08 -14.73 -14.71
N ASN A 135 -7.07 -14.47 -15.56
CA ASN A 135 -7.01 -14.96 -16.95
C ASN A 135 -5.90 -14.27 -17.74
N LYS A 136 -5.72 -12.96 -17.51
CA LYS A 136 -4.67 -12.16 -18.13
C LYS A 136 -4.29 -11.01 -17.20
N ILE A 137 -3.00 -10.86 -16.96
CA ILE A 137 -2.45 -9.64 -16.33
C ILE A 137 -1.48 -9.02 -17.32
N SER A 138 -1.58 -7.70 -17.52
CA SER A 138 -0.58 -6.95 -18.26
C SER A 138 0.05 -5.87 -17.39
N TYR A 139 1.36 -5.75 -17.48
CA TYR A 139 2.13 -4.63 -16.95
C TYR A 139 2.59 -3.80 -18.14
N GLU A 140 2.25 -2.52 -18.16
CA GLU A 140 2.63 -1.57 -19.20
C GLU A 140 3.39 -0.42 -18.55
N ALA A 141 4.58 -0.08 -19.04
CA ALA A 141 5.32 1.08 -18.55
C ALA A 141 6.12 1.72 -19.69
N ASN A 142 6.27 3.04 -19.65
CA ASN A 142 7.24 3.69 -20.51
C ASN A 142 8.63 3.40 -19.93
N TYR A 143 9.57 2.95 -20.75
CA TYR A 143 10.95 2.76 -20.33
C TYR A 143 11.87 3.78 -20.99
N TYR A 144 12.80 4.30 -20.20
CA TYR A 144 14.01 4.97 -20.66
C TYR A 144 15.18 4.07 -20.30
N ALA A 145 16.05 3.78 -21.26
CA ALA A 145 17.27 3.03 -21.00
C ALA A 145 18.47 3.71 -21.65
N GLU A 146 19.56 3.82 -20.89
CA GLU A 146 20.85 4.32 -21.36
C GLU A 146 21.89 3.22 -21.23
N LEU A 147 22.53 2.85 -22.35
CA LEU A 147 23.50 1.76 -22.42
C LEU A 147 24.61 2.14 -23.42
N LEU A 148 25.88 2.06 -23.02
CA LEU A 148 27.03 2.35 -23.90
C LEU A 148 26.95 3.74 -24.59
N GLY A 149 26.35 4.74 -23.93
CA GLY A 149 26.14 6.07 -24.50
C GLY A 149 24.97 6.18 -25.51
N TYR A 150 24.21 5.10 -25.69
CA TYR A 150 22.95 5.12 -26.45
C TYR A 150 21.76 5.16 -25.50
N SER A 151 20.87 6.13 -25.70
CA SER A 151 19.59 6.19 -24.99
C SER A 151 18.45 5.74 -25.89
N THR A 152 17.52 4.97 -25.35
CA THR A 152 16.28 4.57 -26.01
C THR A 152 15.09 4.78 -25.09
N GLU A 153 13.98 5.24 -25.66
CA GLU A 153 12.71 5.40 -24.98
C GLU A 153 11.63 4.65 -25.74
N SER A 154 10.87 3.80 -25.05
CA SER A 154 9.71 3.18 -25.66
C SER A 154 8.75 2.58 -24.63
N LEU A 155 7.83 1.74 -25.08
CA LEU A 155 6.87 1.03 -24.24
C LEU A 155 7.40 -0.36 -23.88
N LEU A 156 7.37 -0.70 -22.60
CA LEU A 156 7.56 -2.05 -22.08
C LEU A 156 6.18 -2.65 -21.81
N VAL A 157 5.93 -3.85 -22.35
CA VAL A 157 4.73 -4.63 -22.05
C VAL A 157 5.14 -5.99 -21.51
N ALA A 158 4.72 -6.32 -20.30
CA ALA A 158 4.84 -7.65 -19.73
C ALA A 158 3.45 -8.29 -19.65
N GLU A 159 3.27 -9.44 -20.27
CA GLU A 159 2.05 -10.23 -20.15
C GLU A 159 2.30 -11.45 -19.27
N VAL A 160 1.49 -11.60 -18.23
CA VAL A 160 1.58 -12.73 -17.32
C VAL A 160 0.46 -13.70 -17.63
N ASN A 161 0.84 -14.89 -18.08
CA ASN A 161 -0.08 -15.96 -18.41
C ASN A 161 -0.15 -16.97 -17.25
N SER A 162 -1.37 -17.27 -16.80
CA SER A 162 -1.64 -18.27 -15.76
C SER A 162 -1.13 -17.90 -14.36
N PHE A 163 -1.22 -16.63 -13.97
CA PHE A 163 -1.03 -16.24 -12.57
C PHE A 163 -2.12 -16.87 -11.73
N SER A 164 -1.74 -17.73 -10.78
CA SER A 164 -2.68 -18.39 -9.87
C SER A 164 -2.21 -18.31 -8.42
N PHE A 165 -3.19 -18.25 -7.55
CA PHE A 165 -2.98 -18.12 -6.12
C PHE A 165 -4.08 -18.87 -5.38
N CYS A 166 -3.87 -19.07 -4.10
CA CYS A 166 -4.86 -19.64 -3.22
C CYS A 166 -5.12 -18.69 -2.05
N PHE A 167 -6.38 -18.68 -1.66
CA PHE A 167 -6.85 -18.00 -0.48
C PHE A 167 -7.35 -19.05 0.50
N ASP A 168 -6.61 -19.20 1.60
CA ASP A 168 -6.91 -20.13 2.68
C ASP A 168 -7.57 -19.39 3.84
N VAL A 169 -8.78 -19.81 4.20
CA VAL A 169 -9.52 -19.28 5.36
C VAL A 169 -9.69 -20.39 6.38
N ILE A 170 -9.27 -20.13 7.61
CA ILE A 170 -9.55 -20.97 8.76
C ILE A 170 -10.55 -20.26 9.66
N ILE A 171 -11.72 -20.88 9.82
CA ILE A 171 -12.81 -20.30 10.59
C ILE A 171 -13.06 -21.16 11.82
N ASN A 172 -13.11 -20.54 12.99
CA ASN A 172 -13.52 -21.19 14.21
C ASN A 172 -15.04 -21.17 14.30
N VAL A 173 -15.66 -22.30 14.08
CA VAL A 173 -17.11 -22.50 14.12
C VAL A 173 -17.67 -22.19 15.51
N ARG A 174 -16.89 -22.38 16.58
CA ARG A 174 -17.37 -22.13 17.95
C ARG A 174 -17.56 -20.64 18.23
N THR A 175 -16.59 -19.83 17.84
CA THR A 175 -16.52 -18.38 18.10
C THR A 175 -17.00 -17.56 16.93
N VAL A 176 -17.10 -18.17 15.75
CA VAL A 176 -17.44 -17.54 14.47
C VAL A 176 -16.35 -16.60 13.97
N SER A 177 -15.17 -16.63 14.58
CA SER A 177 -14.06 -15.79 14.17
C SER A 177 -13.26 -16.43 13.04
N ILE A 178 -12.81 -15.59 12.09
CA ILE A 178 -11.71 -15.93 11.19
C ILE A 178 -10.45 -16.02 12.07
N LEU A 179 -9.79 -17.18 12.10
CA LEU A 179 -8.56 -17.35 12.86
C LEU A 179 -7.31 -17.05 12.04
N ARG A 180 -7.38 -17.34 10.74
CA ARG A 180 -6.25 -17.19 9.85
C ARG A 180 -6.75 -17.05 8.42
N GLU A 181 -6.25 -16.02 7.77
CA GLU A 181 -6.28 -15.85 6.33
C GLU A 181 -4.85 -16.02 5.84
N GLN A 182 -4.67 -16.82 4.80
CA GLN A 182 -3.39 -16.92 4.15
C GLN A 182 -3.60 -16.77 2.66
N PHE A 183 -3.08 -15.66 2.14
CA PHE A 183 -2.85 -15.49 0.72
C PHE A 183 -1.52 -16.17 0.37
N LYS A 184 -1.56 -17.10 -0.59
CA LYS A 184 -0.35 -17.74 -1.09
C LYS A 184 -0.39 -17.80 -2.60
N ILE A 185 0.61 -17.19 -3.23
CA ILE A 185 0.82 -17.30 -4.67
C ILE A 185 1.26 -18.73 -4.97
N SER A 186 0.47 -19.40 -5.80
CA SER A 186 0.74 -20.76 -6.25
C SER A 186 1.75 -20.74 -7.39
N THR A 187 1.53 -19.87 -8.38
CA THR A 187 2.48 -19.60 -9.45
C THR A 187 2.25 -18.21 -10.04
N LEU A 188 3.34 -17.51 -10.38
CA LEU A 188 3.24 -16.29 -11.19
C LEU A 188 2.83 -16.61 -12.63
N GLY A 189 3.06 -17.84 -13.07
CA GLY A 189 2.93 -18.21 -14.48
C GLY A 189 4.15 -17.80 -15.30
N LYS A 190 4.01 -17.75 -16.62
CA LYS A 190 5.08 -17.28 -17.52
C LYS A 190 4.89 -15.79 -17.79
N VAL A 191 5.94 -14.99 -17.56
CA VAL A 191 5.96 -13.58 -17.92
C VAL A 191 6.61 -13.43 -19.30
N ALA A 192 5.81 -13.01 -20.27
CA ALA A 192 6.27 -12.69 -21.62
C ALA A 192 6.52 -11.19 -21.70
N LEU A 193 7.77 -10.79 -21.88
CA LEU A 193 8.18 -9.39 -22.00
C LEU A 193 8.37 -9.00 -23.45
N SER A 194 7.81 -7.86 -23.81
CA SER A 194 7.95 -7.25 -25.13
C SER A 194 8.44 -5.81 -24.95
N LEU A 195 9.54 -5.48 -25.63
CA LEU A 195 10.02 -4.11 -25.76
C LEU A 195 9.52 -3.52 -27.06
N GLY A 196 8.83 -2.38 -26.97
CA GLY A 196 8.54 -1.53 -28.10
C GLY A 196 9.79 -0.80 -28.60
N GLY A 197 9.67 -0.22 -29.79
CA GLY A 197 10.69 0.64 -30.39
C GLY A 197 11.64 -0.10 -31.36
N ARG A 198 12.55 0.67 -31.96
CA ARG A 198 13.58 0.16 -32.87
C ARG A 198 14.88 -0.08 -32.10
N VAL A 199 14.88 -1.03 -31.17
CA VAL A 199 16.08 -1.43 -30.43
C VAL A 199 16.79 -2.54 -31.21
N SER A 200 18.11 -2.47 -31.34
CA SER A 200 18.87 -3.56 -31.98
C SER A 200 18.72 -4.84 -31.17
N GLY A 201 18.75 -6.02 -31.82
CA GLY A 201 18.52 -7.30 -31.14
C GLY A 201 19.42 -7.52 -29.92
N ILE A 202 20.70 -7.16 -30.04
CA ILE A 202 21.68 -7.28 -28.94
C ILE A 202 21.31 -6.39 -27.75
N ILE A 203 20.89 -5.13 -27.99
CA ILE A 203 20.50 -4.22 -26.90
C ILE A 203 19.17 -4.71 -26.28
N ALA A 204 18.23 -5.18 -27.10
CA ALA A 204 16.97 -5.73 -26.60
C ALA A 204 17.21 -6.93 -25.69
N ASP A 205 18.10 -7.85 -26.07
CA ASP A 205 18.44 -9.02 -25.25
C ASP A 205 19.07 -8.62 -23.91
N ILE A 206 19.99 -7.64 -23.91
CA ILE A 206 20.58 -7.11 -22.68
C ILE A 206 19.50 -6.49 -21.79
N LEU A 207 18.63 -5.64 -22.34
CA LEU A 207 17.57 -4.99 -21.58
C LEU A 207 16.58 -6.03 -21.01
N LEU A 208 16.16 -7.01 -21.80
CA LEU A 208 15.27 -8.08 -21.33
C LEU A 208 15.91 -8.88 -20.19
N SER A 209 17.21 -9.19 -20.28
CA SER A 209 17.93 -9.92 -19.22
C SER A 209 17.97 -9.17 -17.88
N VAL A 210 17.86 -7.85 -17.91
CA VAL A 210 17.88 -6.97 -16.72
C VAL A 210 16.47 -6.69 -16.21
N ILE A 211 15.54 -6.42 -17.13
CA ILE A 211 14.15 -6.08 -16.82
C ILE A 211 13.41 -7.28 -16.25
N GLN A 212 13.61 -8.47 -16.83
CA GLN A 212 12.80 -9.64 -16.49
C GLN A 212 12.89 -10.03 -15.01
N PRO A 213 14.08 -10.12 -14.39
CA PRO A 213 14.20 -10.42 -12.97
C PRO A 213 13.60 -9.34 -12.05
N ALA A 214 13.46 -8.10 -12.54
CA ALA A 214 12.88 -7.00 -11.76
C ALA A 214 11.35 -6.96 -11.86
N ILE A 215 10.79 -7.18 -13.05
CA ILE A 215 9.34 -7.09 -13.30
C ILE A 215 8.56 -8.14 -12.53
N GLU A 216 9.05 -9.38 -12.44
CA GLU A 216 8.35 -10.46 -11.77
C GLU A 216 8.07 -10.16 -10.27
N PRO A 217 9.07 -9.77 -9.45
CA PRO A 217 8.84 -9.27 -8.09
C PRO A 217 7.91 -8.06 -8.02
N MET A 218 7.99 -7.12 -8.95
CA MET A 218 7.16 -5.92 -8.93
C MET A 218 5.68 -6.26 -9.15
N ILE A 219 5.37 -7.05 -10.17
CA ILE A 219 4.00 -7.54 -10.43
C ILE A 219 3.51 -8.34 -9.22
N ARG A 220 4.34 -9.25 -8.70
CA ARG A 220 4.03 -10.05 -7.51
C ARG A 220 3.69 -9.16 -6.32
N SER A 221 4.53 -8.19 -6.01
CA SER A 221 4.37 -7.29 -4.87
C SER A 221 3.13 -6.44 -5.00
N ALA A 222 2.88 -5.87 -6.18
CA ALA A 222 1.69 -5.07 -6.45
C ALA A 222 0.41 -5.89 -6.24
N ILE A 223 0.33 -7.10 -6.80
CA ILE A 223 -0.84 -7.97 -6.64
C ILE A 223 -1.01 -8.40 -5.18
N CYS A 224 0.08 -8.81 -4.51
CA CYS A 224 0.06 -9.16 -3.09
C CYS A 224 -0.48 -8.02 -2.23
N GLN A 225 0.04 -6.81 -2.45
CA GLN A 225 -0.32 -5.64 -1.69
C GLN A 225 -1.80 -5.29 -1.86
N GLU A 226 -2.28 -5.24 -3.10
CA GLU A 226 -3.69 -4.94 -3.36
C GLU A 226 -4.63 -6.00 -2.79
N ILE A 227 -4.28 -7.28 -2.92
CA ILE A 227 -5.10 -8.35 -2.35
C ILE A 227 -5.11 -8.30 -0.82
N ASN A 228 -3.95 -8.06 -0.18
CA ASN A 228 -3.88 -7.92 1.27
C ASN A 228 -4.66 -6.70 1.76
N ASN A 229 -4.51 -5.54 1.09
CA ASN A 229 -5.27 -4.33 1.42
C ASN A 229 -6.78 -4.57 1.37
N MET A 230 -7.25 -5.33 0.37
CA MET A 230 -8.66 -5.70 0.25
C MET A 230 -9.09 -6.65 1.37
N LEU A 231 -8.26 -7.64 1.73
CA LEU A 231 -8.55 -8.59 2.81
C LEU A 231 -8.59 -7.90 4.17
N ASP A 232 -7.60 -7.08 4.48
CA ASP A 232 -7.52 -6.31 5.73
C ASP A 232 -8.76 -5.41 5.88
N PHE A 233 -9.20 -4.76 4.79
CA PHE A 233 -10.43 -3.99 4.77
C PHE A 233 -11.67 -4.83 5.15
N VAL A 234 -11.77 -6.08 4.65
CA VAL A 234 -12.89 -6.97 5.02
C VAL A 234 -12.84 -7.34 6.48
N VAL A 235 -11.66 -7.74 6.96
CA VAL A 235 -11.49 -8.17 8.35
C VAL A 235 -11.87 -7.03 9.29
N ASP A 236 -11.43 -5.81 8.98
CA ASP A 236 -11.81 -4.60 9.71
C ASP A 236 -13.31 -4.34 9.65
N LEU A 237 -13.94 -4.50 8.47
CA LEU A 237 -15.38 -4.30 8.30
C LEU A 237 -16.19 -5.34 9.08
N ILE A 238 -15.77 -6.61 9.08
CA ILE A 238 -16.38 -7.70 9.85
C ILE A 238 -16.20 -7.43 11.34
N GLY A 239 -14.97 -7.11 11.78
CA GLY A 239 -14.68 -6.81 13.18
C GLY A 239 -15.50 -5.63 13.68
N PHE A 240 -15.67 -4.60 12.85
CA PHE A 240 -16.56 -3.47 13.12
C PHE A 240 -18.03 -3.91 13.21
N ALA A 241 -18.50 -4.75 12.29
CA ALA A 241 -19.86 -5.27 12.29
C ALA A 241 -20.17 -6.14 13.51
N GLU A 242 -19.22 -6.97 13.94
CA GLU A 242 -19.33 -7.84 15.11
C GLU A 242 -19.28 -7.06 16.43
N ALA A 243 -18.43 -6.02 16.50
CA ALA A 243 -18.34 -5.14 17.66
C ALA A 243 -19.59 -4.27 17.85
N ASN A 244 -20.38 -4.07 16.79
CA ASN A 244 -21.57 -3.23 16.79
C ASN A 244 -22.78 -3.99 16.21
N PRO A 245 -23.29 -5.03 16.91
CA PRO A 245 -24.38 -5.88 16.42
C PRO A 245 -25.71 -5.14 16.19
N ASP A 246 -25.84 -3.92 16.73
CA ASP A 246 -26.95 -3.00 16.49
C ASP A 246 -26.71 -2.04 15.30
N ILE A 247 -25.74 -2.29 14.41
CA ILE A 247 -25.52 -1.50 13.17
C ILE A 247 -26.78 -1.40 12.30
N SER A 248 -27.67 -2.40 12.36
CA SER A 248 -28.98 -2.34 11.70
C SER A 248 -29.94 -1.28 12.29
N LYS A 249 -29.65 -0.77 13.49
CA LYS A 249 -30.36 0.31 14.19
C LYS A 249 -29.55 1.60 14.29
N MET A 250 -28.23 1.56 14.08
CA MET A 250 -27.42 2.76 13.95
C MET A 250 -27.77 3.43 12.61
N ASN A 251 -28.52 4.52 12.70
CA ASN A 251 -28.55 5.50 11.62
C ASN A 251 -27.09 5.87 11.34
N VAL A 252 -26.70 5.93 10.07
CA VAL A 252 -25.33 6.20 9.55
C VAL A 252 -24.75 7.55 10.01
N HIS A 253 -25.49 8.25 10.87
CA HIS A 253 -25.11 9.45 11.57
C HIS A 253 -24.15 9.27 12.75
N GLU A 254 -23.62 8.06 13.01
CA GLU A 254 -22.66 7.81 14.12
C GLU A 254 -21.32 7.22 13.63
N MET A 255 -20.96 7.38 12.35
CA MET A 255 -19.59 7.14 11.91
C MET A 255 -18.69 8.32 12.30
N ARG A 256 -17.52 8.06 12.90
CA ARG A 256 -16.54 9.06 13.40
C ARG A 256 -16.12 10.15 12.41
N ALA A 257 -16.29 9.94 11.10
CA ALA A 257 -16.11 10.99 10.09
C ALA A 257 -17.19 12.09 10.20
N LYS A 258 -18.40 11.72 10.62
CA LYS A 258 -19.47 12.66 10.93
C LYS A 258 -19.23 13.39 12.25
N ASP A 259 -18.58 12.80 13.26
CA ASP A 259 -18.17 13.58 14.44
C ASP A 259 -17.15 14.67 14.05
N ILE A 260 -16.27 14.38 13.09
CA ILE A 260 -15.34 15.38 12.52
C ILE A 260 -16.12 16.42 11.69
N VAL A 261 -17.04 16.00 10.82
CA VAL A 261 -17.82 16.92 9.97
C VAL A 261 -18.86 17.73 10.74
N ASP A 262 -19.52 17.14 11.74
CA ASP A 262 -20.49 17.77 12.63
C ASP A 262 -19.78 18.65 13.67
N SER A 263 -18.60 18.26 14.18
CA SER A 263 -17.78 19.19 14.97
C SER A 263 -17.30 20.37 14.12
N VAL A 264 -16.89 20.13 12.86
CA VAL A 264 -16.60 21.18 11.85
C VAL A 264 -17.80 22.09 11.62
N ARG A 265 -19.02 21.54 11.58
CA ARG A 265 -20.27 22.32 11.47
C ARG A 265 -20.66 23.03 12.77
N SER A 266 -20.28 22.50 13.93
CA SER A 266 -20.60 23.07 15.25
C SER A 266 -19.78 24.31 15.60
N GLY A 267 -18.69 24.58 14.87
CA GLY A 267 -17.85 25.77 15.06
C GLY A 267 -16.84 25.70 16.20
N ASP A 268 -16.81 24.64 17.01
CA ASP A 268 -15.78 24.46 18.06
C ASP A 268 -14.45 23.97 17.47
N VAL A 269 -13.63 24.92 17.04
CA VAL A 269 -12.31 24.67 16.45
C VAL A 269 -11.38 23.89 17.40
N ALA A 270 -11.49 24.09 18.71
CA ALA A 270 -10.62 23.41 19.68
C ALA A 270 -10.93 21.92 19.76
N GLN A 271 -12.22 21.56 19.80
CA GLN A 271 -12.65 20.17 19.77
C GLN A 271 -12.29 19.49 18.44
N GLN A 272 -12.42 20.20 17.31
CA GLN A 272 -12.03 19.70 15.98
C GLN A 272 -10.54 19.36 15.91
N VAL A 273 -9.68 20.27 16.38
CA VAL A 273 -8.23 20.07 16.41
C VAL A 273 -7.87 18.88 17.30
N GLN A 274 -8.54 18.71 18.44
CA GLN A 274 -8.28 17.59 19.35
C GLN A 274 -8.67 16.24 18.75
N VAL A 275 -9.85 16.13 18.13
CA VAL A 275 -10.33 14.89 17.50
C VAL A 275 -9.44 14.53 16.31
N ALA A 276 -9.14 15.50 15.44
CA ALA A 276 -8.27 15.30 14.29
C ALA A 276 -6.86 14.87 14.73
N SER A 277 -6.30 15.53 15.75
CA SER A 277 -4.98 15.16 16.30
C SER A 277 -4.95 13.73 16.82
N LYS A 278 -5.94 13.31 17.61
CA LYS A 278 -6.01 11.95 18.15
C LYS A 278 -6.13 10.89 17.05
N PHE A 279 -6.95 11.15 16.04
CA PHE A 279 -7.09 10.25 14.89
C PHE A 279 -5.77 10.13 14.11
N LEU A 280 -5.08 11.24 13.90
CA LEU A 280 -3.82 11.25 13.18
C LEU A 280 -2.69 10.60 13.95
N ASP A 281 -2.62 10.80 15.27
CA ASP A 281 -1.67 10.11 16.13
C ASP A 281 -1.84 8.58 16.01
N GLN A 282 -3.09 8.08 16.00
CA GLN A 282 -3.37 6.65 15.75
C GLN A 282 -2.91 6.17 14.36
N LYS A 283 -3.02 7.01 13.32
CA LYS A 283 -2.57 6.64 11.97
C LYS A 283 -1.05 6.68 11.83
N ILE A 284 -0.39 7.62 12.49
CA ILE A 284 1.08 7.66 12.59
C ILE A 284 1.59 6.38 13.28
N ASP A 285 0.89 5.88 14.30
CA ASP A 285 1.23 4.60 14.94
C ASP A 285 1.16 3.42 13.98
N LEU A 286 0.15 3.39 13.10
CA LEU A 286 0.05 2.36 12.06
C LEU A 286 1.22 2.46 11.06
N ILE A 287 1.61 3.67 10.63
CA ILE A 287 2.76 3.86 9.74
C ILE A 287 4.05 3.38 10.41
N ARG A 288 4.24 3.72 11.69
CA ARG A 288 5.39 3.21 12.49
C ARG A 288 5.40 1.68 12.55
N ASN A 289 4.24 1.07 12.77
CA ASN A 289 4.12 -0.39 12.77
C ASN A 289 4.40 -0.99 11.37
N GLY A 290 3.99 -0.31 10.30
CA GLY A 290 4.31 -0.68 8.92
C GLY A 290 5.82 -0.65 8.65
N ILE A 291 6.50 0.44 9.03
CA ILE A 291 7.97 0.58 8.94
C ILE A 291 8.68 -0.58 9.64
N ASN A 292 8.22 -0.93 10.86
CA ASN A 292 8.76 -2.07 11.61
C ASN A 292 8.50 -3.41 10.91
N THR A 293 7.28 -3.62 10.41
CA THR A 293 6.84 -4.88 9.81
C THR A 293 7.58 -5.18 8.50
N VAL A 294 7.86 -4.15 7.69
CA VAL A 294 8.59 -4.28 6.42
C VAL A 294 10.11 -4.22 6.62
N HIS A 295 10.58 -4.16 7.87
CA HIS A 295 12.01 -4.03 8.21
C HIS A 295 12.69 -2.85 7.51
N LEU A 296 11.97 -1.72 7.40
CA LEU A 296 12.51 -0.49 6.83
C LEU A 296 13.38 0.28 7.84
N ASP A 297 13.48 -0.16 9.10
CA ASP A 297 14.36 0.43 10.11
C ASP A 297 15.19 -0.70 10.73
N PRO A 298 16.45 -0.92 10.31
CA PRO A 298 17.27 -0.07 9.44
C PRO A 298 16.92 -0.13 7.93
N LEU A 299 17.05 1.00 7.24
CA LEU A 299 16.97 1.12 5.77
C LEU A 299 18.35 1.16 5.14
N PHE A 300 18.65 0.21 4.26
CA PHE A 300 19.89 0.22 3.48
C PHE A 300 19.76 1.17 2.28
N ILE A 301 20.69 2.10 2.16
CA ILE A 301 20.72 3.10 1.10
C ILE A 301 21.91 2.81 0.19
N HIS A 302 21.65 2.79 -1.12
CA HIS A 302 22.70 2.74 -2.13
C HIS A 302 22.93 4.17 -2.64
N PRO A 303 23.90 4.91 -2.06
CA PRO A 303 24.16 6.27 -2.48
C PRO A 303 24.51 6.29 -3.97
N LYS A 304 23.81 7.12 -4.74
CA LYS A 304 24.15 7.33 -6.15
C LYS A 304 25.57 7.87 -6.21
N ALA A 305 26.44 7.19 -6.98
CA ALA A 305 27.77 7.69 -7.26
C ALA A 305 27.63 9.06 -7.93
N ASN A 306 28.09 10.12 -7.28
CA ASN A 306 28.24 11.40 -7.93
C ASN A 306 29.59 11.36 -8.67
N PRO A 307 29.60 11.36 -10.02
CA PRO A 307 30.83 11.21 -10.80
C PRO A 307 31.84 12.35 -10.56
N ASP A 308 31.38 13.51 -10.08
CA ASP A 308 32.24 14.66 -9.77
C ASP A 308 32.72 14.66 -8.30
N ALA A 309 32.16 13.78 -7.47
CA ALA A 309 32.49 13.74 -6.05
C ALA A 309 33.75 12.93 -5.80
N ARG A 310 34.74 13.56 -5.18
CA ARG A 310 35.92 12.88 -4.61
C ARG A 310 35.59 12.02 -3.37
N VAL A 311 34.31 11.86 -3.06
CA VAL A 311 33.78 11.08 -1.94
C VAL A 311 32.98 9.93 -2.52
N LYS A 312 33.34 8.72 -2.13
CA LYS A 312 32.54 7.51 -2.31
C LYS A 312 31.94 7.12 -0.97
N LEU A 313 30.63 6.89 -0.96
CA LEU A 313 29.91 6.38 0.19
C LEU A 313 29.54 4.92 -0.06
N SER A 314 29.64 4.08 0.96
CA SER A 314 29.29 2.65 0.89
C SER A 314 28.67 2.17 2.19
N ASN A 315 27.93 1.06 2.13
CA ASN A 315 27.29 0.43 3.28
C ASN A 315 26.43 1.44 4.09
N SER A 316 25.74 2.33 3.39
CA SER A 316 24.93 3.37 4.03
C SER A 316 23.65 2.77 4.62
N VAL A 317 23.40 3.07 5.89
CA VAL A 317 22.26 2.58 6.66
C VAL A 317 21.59 3.76 7.36
N LEU A 318 20.32 4.00 7.08
CA LEU A 318 19.48 4.95 7.79
C LEU A 318 18.66 4.22 8.87
N MET A 319 18.66 4.77 10.07
CA MET A 319 17.95 4.25 11.23
C MET A 319 17.09 5.34 11.88
N GLY A 320 16.10 4.93 12.66
CA GLY A 320 15.23 5.81 13.44
C GLY A 320 13.99 6.29 12.69
N LEU A 321 13.64 5.64 11.58
CA LEU A 321 12.39 5.90 10.86
C LEU A 321 11.16 5.59 11.73
N THR A 322 11.29 4.67 12.68
CA THR A 322 10.28 4.37 13.70
C THR A 322 10.04 5.51 14.71
N SER A 323 10.91 6.52 14.73
CA SER A 323 10.75 7.73 15.55
C SER A 323 9.78 8.76 14.96
N LEU A 324 9.10 8.41 13.84
CA LEU A 324 8.08 9.22 13.20
C LEU A 324 6.99 9.63 14.21
N ALA A 325 6.75 10.93 14.32
CA ALA A 325 5.75 11.47 15.23
C ALA A 325 5.18 12.77 14.67
N ARG A 326 4.00 13.15 15.17
CA ARG A 326 3.48 14.50 15.01
C ARG A 326 4.32 15.47 15.85
N MET A 327 4.71 16.60 15.26
CA MET A 327 5.64 17.56 15.85
C MET A 327 4.95 18.81 16.42
N SER A 328 3.73 19.10 15.99
CA SER A 328 2.93 20.23 16.45
C SER A 328 1.44 19.94 16.22
N ASP A 329 0.58 20.83 16.69
CA ASP A 329 -0.86 20.76 16.43
C ASP A 329 -1.20 20.87 14.95
N VAL A 330 -2.32 20.27 14.59
CA VAL A 330 -2.82 20.25 13.23
C VAL A 330 -3.44 21.58 12.87
N ILE A 331 -3.18 22.04 11.66
CA ILE A 331 -3.71 23.29 11.13
C ILE A 331 -4.91 22.93 10.25
N ILE A 332 -6.11 23.29 10.68
CA ILE A 332 -7.34 23.02 9.91
C ILE A 332 -7.80 24.32 9.25
N GLN A 333 -7.99 24.29 7.94
CA GLN A 333 -8.53 25.40 7.15
C GLN A 333 -9.73 24.91 6.35
N TYR A 334 -10.90 25.48 6.62
CA TYR A 334 -12.11 25.15 5.86
C TYR A 334 -12.43 26.26 4.85
N GLN A 335 -12.46 25.89 3.58
CA GLN A 335 -12.86 26.73 2.46
C GLN A 335 -13.81 25.90 1.59
N ARG A 336 -15.13 26.00 1.86
CA ARG A 336 -16.16 25.17 1.20
C ARG A 336 -15.94 25.13 -0.33
N PRO A 337 -15.92 23.93 -0.95
CA PRO A 337 -16.24 22.60 -0.39
C PRO A 337 -15.01 21.84 0.18
N THR A 338 -13.91 22.52 0.45
CA THR A 338 -12.63 21.92 0.79
C THR A 338 -12.27 22.10 2.27
N LEU A 339 -11.86 21.03 2.93
CA LEU A 339 -11.18 21.05 4.22
C LEU A 339 -9.70 20.73 4.00
N ARG A 340 -8.81 21.65 4.34
CA ARG A 340 -7.36 21.42 4.32
C ARG A 340 -6.88 21.15 5.74
N ILE A 341 -6.08 20.10 5.90
CA ILE A 341 -5.51 19.70 7.17
C ILE A 341 -4.00 19.65 6.98
N GLY A 342 -3.31 20.64 7.54
CA GLY A 342 -1.86 20.68 7.60
C GLY A 342 -1.35 19.96 8.83
N ILE A 343 -0.55 18.92 8.63
CA ILE A 343 -0.05 18.04 9.68
C ILE A 343 1.47 18.17 9.73
N PRO A 344 2.03 18.84 10.75
CA PRO A 344 3.45 18.85 10.97
C PRO A 344 3.88 17.50 11.57
N VAL A 345 4.54 16.69 10.76
CA VAL A 345 5.08 15.38 11.09
C VAL A 345 6.59 15.40 10.96
N GLY A 346 7.29 14.47 11.60
CA GLY A 346 8.73 14.49 11.60
C GLY A 346 9.34 13.27 12.24
N PHE A 347 10.66 13.20 12.21
CA PHE A 347 11.42 12.20 12.94
C PHE A 347 12.10 12.85 14.13
N LYS A 348 11.94 12.26 15.32
CA LYS A 348 12.61 12.76 16.52
C LYS A 348 14.11 12.59 16.40
N ASN A 349 14.53 11.39 16.00
CA ASN A 349 15.93 11.03 15.85
C ASN A 349 16.08 10.19 14.58
N LEU A 350 16.83 10.68 13.60
CA LEU A 350 17.38 9.85 12.55
C LEU A 350 18.87 9.70 12.78
N SER A 351 19.39 8.51 12.51
CA SER A 351 20.83 8.27 12.48
C SER A 351 21.19 7.58 11.19
N PHE A 352 22.25 8.03 10.55
CA PHE A 352 22.77 7.41 9.34
C PHE A 352 24.21 7.01 9.57
N ASN A 353 24.50 5.74 9.35
CA ASN A 353 25.83 5.20 9.40
C ASN A 353 26.28 4.87 7.98
N THR A 354 27.49 5.24 7.60
CA THR A 354 28.05 4.87 6.30
C THR A 354 29.55 4.79 6.37
N ASP A 355 30.11 3.93 5.54
CA ASP A 355 31.52 4.00 5.21
C ASP A 355 31.74 5.11 4.19
N TYR A 356 32.87 5.79 4.29
CA TYR A 356 33.31 6.79 3.33
C TYR A 356 34.74 6.49 2.86
N GLU A 357 34.99 6.82 1.60
CA GLU A 357 36.31 6.87 1.00
C GLU A 357 36.43 8.22 0.28
N PHE A 358 37.42 9.00 0.68
CA PHE A 358 37.63 10.35 0.17
C PHE A 358 39.04 10.53 -0.36
N MET A 359 39.16 11.04 -1.59
CA MET A 359 40.45 11.30 -2.22
C MET A 359 40.76 12.80 -2.21
N MET A 360 41.87 13.19 -1.58
CA MET A 360 42.38 14.56 -1.60
C MET A 360 43.88 14.56 -1.87
N LEU A 361 44.30 15.32 -2.89
CA LEU A 361 45.71 15.50 -3.25
C LEU A 361 46.46 14.17 -3.42
N GLY A 362 45.82 13.17 -4.03
CA GLY A 362 46.41 11.84 -4.26
C GLY A 362 46.45 10.93 -3.02
N THR A 363 45.98 11.39 -1.86
CA THR A 363 45.80 10.56 -0.67
C THR A 363 44.35 10.10 -0.55
N VAL A 364 44.16 8.81 -0.27
CA VAL A 364 42.85 8.22 0.01
C VAL A 364 42.71 8.11 1.52
N SER A 365 41.68 8.73 2.07
CA SER A 365 41.27 8.55 3.46
C SER A 365 39.96 7.77 3.46
N ALA A 366 39.93 6.67 4.19
CA ALA A 366 38.71 5.90 4.42
C ALA A 366 38.37 5.88 5.92
N GLY A 367 37.09 5.71 6.22
CA GLY A 367 36.61 5.65 7.59
C GLY A 367 35.11 5.39 7.64
N ASN A 368 34.57 5.39 8.85
CA ASN A 368 33.14 5.32 9.11
C ASN A 368 32.62 6.70 9.49
N MET A 369 31.39 6.99 9.10
CA MET A 369 30.71 8.24 9.41
C MET A 369 29.37 7.93 10.06
N ASP A 370 29.16 8.50 11.24
CA ASP A 370 27.89 8.49 11.95
C ASP A 370 27.29 9.89 11.92
N ALA A 371 26.16 10.04 11.25
CA ALA A 371 25.39 11.27 11.22
C ALA A 371 24.12 11.11 12.04
N TYR A 372 23.78 12.15 12.81
CA TYR A 372 22.55 12.22 13.59
C TYR A 372 21.78 13.46 13.18
N VAL A 373 20.52 13.28 12.83
CA VAL A 373 19.60 14.36 12.48
C VAL A 373 18.52 14.43 13.55
N ARG A 374 18.45 15.57 14.24
CA ARG A 374 17.47 15.83 15.30
C ARG A 374 16.47 16.89 14.87
N GLY A 375 15.19 16.55 15.00
CA GLY A 375 14.10 17.49 14.69
C GLY A 375 13.90 17.72 13.19
N CYS A 376 13.96 16.65 12.39
CA CYS A 376 13.51 16.71 11.00
C CYS A 376 11.98 16.83 10.99
N ILE A 377 11.46 17.91 10.40
CA ILE A 377 10.03 18.25 10.35
C ILE A 377 9.63 18.45 8.89
N PHE A 378 8.53 17.84 8.50
CA PHE A 378 7.87 18.02 7.23
C PHE A 378 6.39 18.30 7.45
N GLN A 379 5.82 19.04 6.50
CA GLN A 379 4.42 19.39 6.44
C GLN A 379 3.73 18.43 5.48
N LEU A 380 2.76 17.69 5.99
CA LEU A 380 1.80 16.93 5.20
C LEU A 380 0.50 17.72 5.12
N ASP A 381 0.19 18.26 3.95
CA ASP A 381 -1.09 18.92 3.72
C ASP A 381 -2.05 17.93 3.06
N LEU A 382 -3.10 17.59 3.79
CA LEU A 382 -4.21 16.78 3.32
C LEU A 382 -5.35 17.69 2.86
N GLN A 383 -5.98 17.34 1.75
CA GLN A 383 -7.17 18.02 1.28
C GLN A 383 -8.34 17.03 1.25
N ILE A 384 -9.40 17.33 2.01
CA ILE A 384 -10.66 16.60 1.96
C ILE A 384 -11.66 17.46 1.19
N ASN A 385 -12.12 16.97 0.04
CA ASN A 385 -13.30 17.55 -0.59
C ASN A 385 -14.53 17.10 0.19
N THR A 386 -15.10 17.96 1.02
CA THR A 386 -16.26 17.65 1.88
C THR A 386 -17.55 17.37 1.13
N ALA A 387 -17.66 17.75 -0.15
CA ALA A 387 -18.82 17.38 -0.97
C ALA A 387 -18.78 15.91 -1.40
N PHE A 388 -17.58 15.39 -1.65
CA PHE A 388 -17.36 14.01 -2.12
C PHE A 388 -16.57 13.15 -1.12
N VAL A 389 -16.34 13.66 0.09
CA VAL A 389 -15.45 13.14 1.15
C VAL A 389 -14.21 12.42 0.61
N ARG A 390 -13.58 12.98 -0.43
CA ARG A 390 -12.33 12.46 -1.01
C ARG A 390 -11.15 13.13 -0.36
N LEU A 391 -10.30 12.34 0.27
CA LEU A 391 -9.02 12.74 0.81
C LEU A 391 -7.98 12.69 -0.31
N LYS A 392 -7.09 13.68 -0.40
CA LYS A 392 -5.87 13.55 -1.18
C LYS A 392 -4.72 14.13 -0.37
N VAL A 393 -3.52 13.61 -0.62
CA VAL A 393 -2.30 14.35 -0.26
C VAL A 393 -2.21 15.52 -1.24
N ASP A 394 -2.35 16.74 -0.74
CA ASP A 394 -2.27 17.95 -1.57
C ASP A 394 -0.82 18.39 -1.72
N ASN A 395 -0.07 18.36 -0.63
CA ASN A 395 1.32 18.79 -0.61
C ASN A 395 2.09 18.02 0.47
N PHE A 396 3.35 17.70 0.17
CA PHE A 396 4.31 17.17 1.12
C PHE A 396 5.59 17.98 0.95
N ARG A 397 6.03 18.65 2.01
CA ARG A 397 7.25 19.48 1.95
C ARG A 397 8.04 19.37 3.23
N ILE A 398 9.36 19.34 3.12
CA ILE A 398 10.24 19.41 4.28
C ILE A 398 10.26 20.87 4.78
N LEU A 399 9.89 21.08 6.05
CA LEU A 399 9.94 22.39 6.68
C LEU A 399 11.33 22.66 7.28
N SER A 400 11.94 21.64 7.86
CA SER A 400 13.27 21.71 8.45
C SER A 400 13.91 20.33 8.45
N LEU A 401 15.17 20.24 8.05
CA LEU A 401 15.96 19.03 8.25
C LEU A 401 16.46 18.90 9.69
N GLY A 402 16.25 19.91 10.53
CA GLY A 402 16.71 19.89 11.92
C GLY A 402 18.22 20.11 12.05
N GLN A 403 18.78 19.70 13.20
CA GLN A 403 20.21 19.82 13.47
C GLN A 403 20.93 18.54 13.05
N LEU A 404 21.90 18.68 12.13
CA LEU A 404 22.79 17.61 11.70
C LEU A 404 24.07 17.62 12.55
N SER A 405 24.38 16.50 13.18
CA SER A 405 25.64 16.26 13.87
C SER A 405 26.37 15.10 13.19
N VAL A 406 27.61 15.32 12.75
CA VAL A 406 28.40 14.31 12.03
C VAL A 406 29.64 13.95 12.84
N TRP A 407 29.86 12.66 13.02
CA TRP A 407 31.03 12.07 13.65
C TRP A 407 31.78 11.27 12.58
N LEU A 408 33.05 11.61 12.38
CA LEU A 408 33.94 10.90 11.48
C LEU A 408 34.89 10.05 12.31
N GLY A 409 34.82 8.74 12.16
CA GLY A 409 35.81 7.81 12.67
C GLY A 409 36.94 7.59 11.66
N GLY A 410 38.15 7.34 12.16
CA GLY A 410 39.33 7.07 11.34
C GLY A 410 40.48 8.05 11.56
N SER A 411 41.54 7.92 10.75
CA SER A 411 42.80 8.67 10.86
C SER A 411 42.74 10.11 10.32
N ALA A 412 41.56 10.59 9.92
CA ALA A 412 41.35 11.95 9.41
C ALA A 412 41.30 12.98 10.55
N VAL A 413 42.40 13.18 11.29
CA VAL A 413 42.42 14.08 12.47
C VAL A 413 43.00 15.45 12.11
N GLY A 414 42.23 16.51 12.34
CA GLY A 414 42.74 17.85 12.64
C GLY A 414 42.27 19.00 11.73
N ILE A 415 42.48 18.89 10.41
CA ILE A 415 42.18 19.98 9.44
C ILE A 415 41.15 19.52 8.39
N THR A 416 41.05 18.22 8.14
CA THR A 416 40.15 17.63 7.14
C THR A 416 38.73 17.43 7.65
N THR A 417 38.47 17.36 8.96
CA THR A 417 37.12 17.12 9.48
C THR A 417 36.15 18.26 9.16
N SER A 418 36.55 19.52 9.40
CA SER A 418 35.72 20.67 9.05
C SER A 418 35.52 20.82 7.54
N PHE A 419 36.53 20.45 6.74
CA PHE A 419 36.41 20.43 5.28
C PHE A 419 35.44 19.31 4.84
N LEU A 420 35.63 18.08 5.32
CA LEU A 420 34.79 16.93 5.03
C LEU A 420 33.35 17.18 5.44
N VAL A 421 33.08 17.68 6.64
CA VAL A 421 31.71 18.01 7.07
C VAL A 421 31.08 19.03 6.13
N LYS A 422 31.80 20.09 5.75
CA LYS A 422 31.30 21.09 4.78
C LYS A 422 31.13 20.52 3.37
N THR A 423 31.99 19.61 2.94
CA THR A 423 31.90 18.96 1.63
C THR A 423 30.79 17.92 1.59
N LEU A 424 30.53 17.22 2.69
CA LEU A 424 29.56 16.14 2.79
C LEU A 424 28.15 16.67 3.04
N GLN A 425 27.98 17.78 3.77
CA GLN A 425 26.65 18.33 4.08
C GLN A 425 25.75 18.52 2.84
N PRO A 426 26.24 19.07 1.70
CA PRO A 426 25.44 19.14 0.47
C PRO A 426 25.04 17.79 -0.15
N PHE A 427 25.75 16.70 0.18
CA PHE A 427 25.36 15.34 -0.23
C PHE A 427 24.27 14.76 0.66
N TRP A 428 24.29 15.12 1.93
CA TRP A 428 23.38 14.59 2.93
C TRP A 428 21.96 15.11 2.77
N GLU A 429 21.82 16.41 2.54
CA GLU A 429 20.50 17.01 2.45
C GLU A 429 19.64 16.35 1.35
N PRO A 430 20.14 16.14 0.11
CA PRO A 430 19.39 15.43 -0.93
C PRO A 430 19.11 13.96 -0.59
N VAL A 431 20.06 13.25 0.04
CA VAL A 431 19.87 11.83 0.39
C VAL A 431 18.80 11.67 1.46
N VAL A 432 18.87 12.47 2.53
CA VAL A 432 17.84 12.49 3.58
C VAL A 432 16.51 12.94 2.99
N TYR A 433 16.51 13.98 2.14
CA TYR A 433 15.32 14.47 1.47
C TYR A 433 14.66 13.37 0.65
N LEU A 434 15.38 12.76 -0.31
CA LEU A 434 14.85 11.72 -1.18
C LEU A 434 14.40 10.48 -0.41
N THR A 435 15.16 10.08 0.62
CA THR A 435 14.82 8.89 1.39
C THR A 435 13.58 9.13 2.25
N VAL A 436 13.51 10.27 2.95
CA VAL A 436 12.34 10.65 3.75
C VAL A 436 11.13 10.84 2.85
N GLU A 437 11.28 11.56 1.75
CA GLU A 437 10.21 11.77 0.79
C GLU A 437 9.72 10.43 0.25
N GLN A 438 10.55 9.58 -0.34
CA GLN A 438 10.10 8.29 -0.88
C GLN A 438 9.45 7.40 0.18
N VAL A 439 10.13 7.14 1.31
CA VAL A 439 9.63 6.19 2.31
C VAL A 439 8.36 6.71 2.99
N VAL A 440 8.32 7.98 3.38
CA VAL A 440 7.18 8.53 4.11
C VAL A 440 6.02 8.81 3.15
N PHE A 441 6.29 9.38 1.98
CA PHE A 441 5.26 9.73 1.02
C PHE A 441 4.59 8.48 0.45
N ASP A 442 5.32 7.41 0.13
CA ASP A 442 4.74 6.18 -0.39
C ASP A 442 3.80 5.53 0.63
N GLN A 443 4.21 5.46 1.90
CA GLN A 443 3.38 4.92 2.99
C GLN A 443 2.16 5.81 3.27
N LEU A 444 2.32 7.14 3.19
CA LEU A 444 1.22 8.08 3.34
C LEU A 444 0.23 8.02 2.19
N GLN A 445 0.70 7.91 0.94
CA GLN A 445 -0.15 7.74 -0.23
C GLN A 445 -0.97 6.46 -0.10
N GLN A 446 -0.35 5.36 0.34
CA GLN A 446 -1.07 4.11 0.60
C GLN A 446 -2.16 4.31 1.64
N ALA A 447 -1.86 4.97 2.76
CA ALA A 447 -2.86 5.26 3.79
C ALA A 447 -4.02 6.14 3.26
N VAL A 448 -3.74 7.10 2.39
CA VAL A 448 -4.76 7.96 1.75
C VAL A 448 -5.61 7.16 0.75
N VAL A 449 -5.00 6.28 -0.04
CA VAL A 449 -5.72 5.38 -0.96
C VAL A 449 -6.65 4.47 -0.15
N SER A 450 -6.16 3.84 0.92
CA SER A 450 -6.99 3.03 1.83
C SER A 450 -8.15 3.84 2.41
N PHE A 451 -7.91 5.07 2.86
CA PHE A 451 -8.96 5.96 3.38
C PHE A 451 -10.01 6.32 2.31
N ASN A 452 -9.57 6.66 1.10
CA ASN A 452 -10.49 6.97 0.01
C ASN A 452 -11.31 5.77 -0.41
N ASN A 453 -10.71 4.59 -0.47
CA ASN A 453 -11.41 3.37 -0.78
C ASN A 453 -12.51 3.13 0.26
N VAL A 454 -12.20 3.29 1.55
CA VAL A 454 -13.19 3.22 2.64
C VAL A 454 -14.28 4.29 2.47
N THR A 455 -13.91 5.52 2.09
CA THR A 455 -14.84 6.66 2.09
C THR A 455 -15.73 6.74 0.86
N CYS A 456 -15.19 6.43 -0.32
CA CYS A 456 -15.97 6.28 -1.56
C CYS A 456 -17.05 5.21 -1.37
N VAL A 457 -16.68 4.08 -0.73
CA VAL A 457 -17.63 3.03 -0.36
C VAL A 457 -18.72 3.56 0.55
N ILE A 458 -18.37 4.28 1.62
CA ILE A 458 -19.37 4.85 2.52
C ILE A 458 -20.30 5.83 1.79
N LEU A 459 -19.78 6.68 0.91
CA LEU A 459 -20.56 7.71 0.22
C LEU A 459 -21.47 7.17 -0.88
N ASP A 460 -20.96 6.25 -1.71
CA ASP A 460 -21.74 5.58 -2.74
C ASP A 460 -22.88 4.78 -2.09
N ASN A 461 -22.62 4.23 -0.90
CA ASN A 461 -23.60 3.52 -0.09
C ASN A 461 -24.61 4.44 0.62
N CYS A 462 -24.29 5.71 0.89
CA CYS A 462 -25.18 6.53 1.72
C CYS A 462 -26.38 7.13 0.98
N HIS A 463 -26.47 7.09 -0.37
CA HIS A 463 -27.52 7.76 -1.15
C HIS A 463 -27.99 9.08 -0.52
N VAL A 464 -27.05 9.90 -0.04
CA VAL A 464 -27.39 11.27 0.31
C VAL A 464 -27.58 11.93 -1.04
N GLN A 465 -28.83 11.98 -1.48
CA GLN A 465 -29.23 13.05 -2.37
C GLN A 465 -28.82 14.32 -1.64
N VAL A 466 -27.66 14.87 -2.01
CA VAL A 466 -27.39 16.29 -1.86
C VAL A 466 -28.37 16.95 -2.83
N ARG A 467 -29.65 16.91 -2.50
CA ARG A 467 -30.63 17.83 -3.07
C ARG A 467 -30.11 19.20 -2.68
N ASP A 468 -29.98 20.03 -3.69
CA ASP A 468 -29.79 21.46 -3.57
C ASP A 468 -30.70 22.02 -2.46
N VAL A 469 -30.12 22.16 -1.27
CA VAL A 469 -30.63 23.09 -0.26
C VAL A 469 -29.74 24.30 -0.45
N TYR A 470 -30.31 25.26 -1.18
CA TYR A 470 -29.81 26.61 -1.43
C TYR A 470 -29.17 27.26 -0.20
#